data_AF-A0A844FMG9-F1
#
_entry.id   AF-A0A844FMG9-F1
#
_cell.length_a   1.000
_cell.length_b   1.000
_cell.length_c   1.000
_cell.angle_alpha   90.00
_cell.angle_beta   90.00
_cell.angle_gamma   90.00
#
_symmetry.space_group_name_H-M   'P 1'
#
loop_
_entity.id
_entity.type
_entity.pdbx_description
1 polymer ?
#
loop_
_entity_poly.entity_id
_entity_poly.type
_entity_poly.pdbx_seq_one_letter_code
_entity_poly.pdbx_strand_id
1 'polypeptide(L)'
;MYGKLAIKVCEYYLSSLYERLRQELLKLEVIHADETPYRVLDSERAKDYVWTFLSGKHAKTPIVLYHHGSRKGTEAWNFLTGFSGYLHCDQYPGYLRLSQQDVTLVGCMAHARRKFRDSLPKDKARESDATSVAKQGIHYCDQMFSLEHSWKDLSAEERYKKRQSELKPLLKKFSDWCYKKSVSVLPSGKLGAAFQYCLNHMDKFMNILKDGRLELSNNRAERAVKEIVMGRKNWLFSQSSTGAKAMAIIMSILETAKQNGLDQFKYINYLLDKLPNEPSLLDNQRLEAYLPWSENVQLHCK
;
A
#
# COMPACT_ATOMS: atom_id res chain seq x y z
N MET A 1 -21.99 -23.35 -7.86
CA MET A 1 -22.59 -23.61 -6.53
C MET A 1 -21.75 -23.00 -5.40
N TYR A 2 -20.42 -23.23 -5.36
CA TYR A 2 -19.52 -22.71 -4.31
C TYR A 2 -19.45 -21.17 -4.17
N GLY A 3 -19.56 -20.41 -5.27
CA GLY A 3 -19.48 -18.94 -5.21
C GLY A 3 -20.60 -18.27 -4.39
N LYS A 4 -21.82 -18.82 -4.40
CA LYS A 4 -22.94 -18.29 -3.59
C LYS A 4 -22.76 -18.56 -2.10
N LEU A 5 -22.12 -19.67 -1.74
CA LEU A 5 -21.83 -20.02 -0.34
C LEU A 5 -20.74 -19.09 0.24
N ALA A 6 -19.66 -18.86 -0.50
CA ALA A 6 -18.59 -17.95 -0.08
C ALA A 6 -19.10 -16.51 0.15
N ILE A 7 -20.00 -16.04 -0.72
CA ILE A 7 -20.65 -14.73 -0.57
C ILE A 7 -21.45 -14.66 0.73
N LYS A 8 -22.32 -15.64 0.99
CA LYS A 8 -23.13 -15.66 2.22
C LYS A 8 -22.28 -15.74 3.48
N VAL A 9 -21.25 -16.58 3.49
CA VAL A 9 -20.30 -16.68 4.61
C VAL A 9 -19.61 -15.34 4.86
N CYS A 10 -19.22 -14.62 3.80
CA CYS A 10 -18.66 -13.28 3.95
C CYS A 10 -19.67 -12.29 4.52
N GLU A 11 -20.88 -12.26 3.96
CA GLU A 11 -21.94 -11.34 4.37
C GLU A 11 -22.35 -11.55 5.83
N TYR A 12 -22.45 -12.81 6.28
CA TYR A 12 -22.94 -13.11 7.62
C TYR A 12 -21.86 -13.14 8.70
N TYR A 13 -20.63 -13.56 8.38
CA TYR A 13 -19.63 -13.85 9.41
C TYR A 13 -18.36 -13.02 9.27
N LEU A 14 -17.76 -13.01 8.07
CA LEU A 14 -16.42 -12.44 7.89
C LEU A 14 -16.41 -10.92 7.74
N SER A 15 -17.51 -10.30 7.30
CA SER A 15 -17.60 -8.85 7.11
C SER A 15 -17.41 -8.09 8.42
N SER A 16 -17.97 -8.58 9.53
CA SER A 16 -17.80 -7.95 10.84
C SER A 16 -16.36 -8.03 11.32
N LEU A 17 -15.69 -9.17 11.14
CA LEU A 17 -14.28 -9.31 11.50
C LEU A 17 -13.38 -8.44 10.62
N TYR A 18 -13.68 -8.34 9.32
CA TYR A 18 -12.99 -7.43 8.41
C TYR A 18 -13.14 -5.97 8.84
N GLU A 19 -14.35 -5.55 9.22
CA GLU A 19 -14.59 -4.19 9.70
C GLU A 19 -13.85 -3.93 11.03
N ARG A 20 -13.80 -4.93 11.93
CA ARG A 20 -12.99 -4.83 13.14
C ARG A 20 -11.50 -4.68 12.82
N LEU A 21 -10.97 -5.47 11.87
CA LEU A 21 -9.58 -5.31 11.41
C LEU A 21 -9.34 -3.93 10.79
N ARG A 22 -10.31 -3.37 10.06
CA ARG A 22 -10.23 -2.00 9.54
C ARG A 22 -10.09 -1.00 10.68
N GLN A 23 -10.92 -1.11 11.71
CA GLN A 23 -10.85 -0.24 12.88
C GLN A 23 -9.49 -0.34 13.59
N GLU A 24 -8.91 -1.53 13.72
CA GLU A 24 -7.56 -1.70 14.28
C GLU A 24 -6.47 -1.10 13.38
N LEU A 25 -6.60 -1.25 12.06
CA LEU A 25 -5.67 -0.66 11.10
C LEU A 25 -5.67 0.88 11.20
N LEU A 26 -6.84 1.51 11.33
CA LEU A 26 -6.96 2.97 11.42
C LEU A 26 -6.42 3.57 12.72
N LYS A 27 -6.20 2.74 13.77
CA LYS A 27 -5.53 3.17 15.00
C LYS A 27 -4.01 3.25 14.87
N LEU A 28 -3.43 2.67 13.81
CA LEU A 28 -2.00 2.75 13.56
C LEU A 28 -1.61 4.14 13.10
N GLU A 29 -0.32 4.49 13.23
CA GLU A 29 0.20 5.79 12.79
C GLU A 29 0.81 5.76 11.38
N VAL A 30 1.07 4.56 10.84
CA VAL A 30 1.69 4.37 9.53
C VAL A 30 0.91 3.33 8.73
N ILE A 31 0.28 3.77 7.66
CA ILE A 31 -0.46 2.94 6.70
C ILE A 31 0.17 3.07 5.32
N HIS A 32 0.11 2.00 4.55
CA HIS A 32 0.41 1.97 3.13
C HIS A 32 -0.88 1.76 2.34
N ALA A 33 -0.98 2.37 1.17
CA ALA A 33 -2.09 2.23 0.24
C ALA A 33 -1.63 2.07 -1.20
N ASP A 34 -2.30 1.23 -1.98
CA ASP A 34 -2.10 1.09 -3.43
C ASP A 34 -3.40 0.60 -4.09
N GLU A 35 -3.54 0.77 -5.40
CA GLU A 35 -4.70 0.28 -6.14
C GLU A 35 -4.31 -0.42 -7.44
N THR A 36 -4.94 -1.58 -7.69
CA THR A 36 -4.74 -2.33 -8.94
C THR A 36 -6.06 -2.53 -9.67
N PRO A 37 -6.07 -2.48 -11.02
CA PRO A 37 -7.22 -2.93 -11.79
C PRO A 37 -7.57 -4.39 -11.49
N TYR A 38 -8.87 -4.67 -11.41
CA TYR A 38 -9.44 -5.99 -11.19
C TYR A 38 -10.59 -6.24 -12.19
N ARG A 39 -10.80 -7.50 -12.58
CA ARG A 39 -11.81 -7.87 -13.58
C ARG A 39 -13.03 -8.47 -12.90
N VAL A 40 -14.17 -7.84 -13.13
CA VAL A 40 -15.49 -8.31 -12.71
C VAL A 40 -16.37 -8.41 -13.96
N LEU A 41 -16.98 -9.57 -14.21
CA LEU A 41 -17.69 -9.82 -15.47
C LEU A 41 -19.02 -9.06 -15.56
N ASP A 42 -19.83 -9.12 -14.50
CA ASP A 42 -21.16 -8.51 -14.43
C ASP A 42 -21.10 -7.10 -13.83
N SER A 43 -19.96 -6.41 -13.99
CA SER A 43 -19.82 -5.05 -13.49
C SER A 43 -20.40 -4.05 -14.47
N GLU A 44 -21.23 -3.15 -13.95
CA GLU A 44 -21.69 -1.96 -14.69
C GLU A 44 -20.56 -0.94 -14.90
N ARG A 45 -19.40 -1.13 -14.25
CA ARG A 45 -18.23 -0.25 -14.41
C ARG A 45 -17.33 -0.74 -15.53
N ALA A 46 -16.79 0.20 -16.31
CA ALA A 46 -15.79 -0.11 -17.33
C ALA A 46 -14.50 -0.73 -16.74
N LYS A 47 -14.14 -0.35 -15.50
CA LYS A 47 -12.99 -0.91 -14.77
C LYS A 47 -13.25 -0.93 -13.27
N ASP A 48 -13.02 -2.09 -12.66
CA ASP A 48 -12.98 -2.28 -11.22
C ASP A 48 -11.56 -2.25 -10.68
N TYR A 49 -11.44 -1.96 -9.39
CA TYR A 49 -10.17 -1.88 -8.68
C TYR A 49 -10.25 -2.64 -7.36
N VAL A 50 -9.11 -3.19 -6.97
CA VAL A 50 -8.86 -3.62 -5.60
C VAL A 50 -7.86 -2.64 -5.01
N TRP A 51 -8.31 -1.94 -3.97
CA TRP A 51 -7.49 -1.12 -3.10
C TRP A 51 -6.85 -2.01 -2.05
N THR A 52 -5.59 -1.76 -1.74
CA THR A 52 -4.84 -2.48 -0.72
C THR A 52 -4.41 -1.49 0.34
N PHE A 53 -4.82 -1.72 1.60
CA PHE A 53 -4.44 -0.93 2.76
C PHE A 53 -3.74 -1.83 3.77
N LEU A 54 -2.57 -1.43 4.26
CA LEU A 54 -1.81 -2.28 5.16
C LEU A 54 -0.92 -1.50 6.12
N SER A 55 -0.62 -2.13 7.25
CA SER A 55 0.23 -1.57 8.29
C SER A 55 1.68 -1.37 7.81
N GLY A 56 2.38 -0.39 8.39
CA GLY A 56 3.83 -0.21 8.20
C GLY A 56 4.69 -1.38 8.72
N LYS A 57 5.97 -1.42 8.32
CA LYS A 57 6.94 -2.50 8.67
C LYS A 57 7.00 -2.83 10.17
N HIS A 58 6.88 -1.81 11.02
CA HIS A 58 7.12 -1.91 12.47
C HIS A 58 5.84 -2.07 13.29
N ALA A 59 4.71 -2.36 12.65
CA ALA A 59 3.47 -2.62 13.36
C ALA A 59 3.56 -3.91 14.18
N LYS A 60 3.17 -3.83 15.46
CA LYS A 60 3.15 -5.00 16.36
C LYS A 60 2.14 -6.07 15.92
N THR A 61 1.04 -5.61 15.35
CA THR A 61 -0.04 -6.44 14.81
C THR A 61 -0.20 -6.11 13.33
N PRO A 62 0.50 -6.83 12.43
CA PRO A 62 0.43 -6.58 11.00
C PRO A 62 -0.99 -6.78 10.46
N ILE A 63 -1.45 -5.86 9.61
CA ILE A 63 -2.78 -5.93 8.99
C ILE A 63 -2.68 -5.68 7.50
N VAL A 64 -3.36 -6.50 6.69
CA VAL A 64 -3.48 -6.34 5.23
C VAL A 64 -4.95 -6.45 4.84
N LEU A 65 -5.52 -5.37 4.33
CA LEU A 65 -6.91 -5.28 3.91
C LEU A 65 -7.02 -4.94 2.43
N TYR A 66 -7.95 -5.61 1.76
CA TYR A 66 -8.32 -5.37 0.38
C TYR A 66 -9.76 -4.85 0.32
N HIS A 67 -9.97 -3.83 -0.48
CA HIS A 67 -11.29 -3.22 -0.70
C HIS A 67 -11.61 -3.18 -2.19
N HIS A 68 -12.75 -3.74 -2.58
CA HIS A 68 -13.22 -3.71 -3.97
C HIS A 68 -14.07 -2.47 -4.24
N GLY A 69 -13.77 -1.75 -5.31
CA GLY A 69 -14.54 -0.57 -5.72
C GLY A 69 -14.11 0.03 -7.04
N SER A 70 -14.47 1.30 -7.24
CA SER A 70 -14.00 2.10 -8.37
C SER A 70 -12.55 2.58 -8.17
N ARG A 71 -11.97 3.32 -9.12
CA ARG A 71 -10.69 4.05 -8.88
C ARG A 71 -10.88 5.43 -8.25
N LYS A 72 -12.11 5.84 -7.94
CA LYS A 72 -12.35 7.20 -7.45
C LYS A 72 -11.69 7.37 -6.09
N GLY A 73 -11.07 8.54 -5.84
CA GLY A 73 -10.48 8.86 -4.54
C GLY A 73 -11.48 8.80 -3.37
N THR A 74 -12.79 8.81 -3.65
CA THR A 74 -13.85 8.58 -2.65
C THR A 74 -13.77 7.20 -2.00
N GLU A 75 -13.23 6.18 -2.68
CA GLU A 75 -13.03 4.85 -2.10
C GLU A 75 -12.00 4.90 -0.97
N ALA A 76 -10.83 5.48 -1.24
CA ALA A 76 -9.78 5.68 -0.23
C ALA A 76 -10.24 6.62 0.89
N TRP A 77 -10.96 7.70 0.55
CA TRP A 77 -11.55 8.61 1.53
C TRP A 77 -12.50 7.89 2.50
N ASN A 78 -13.46 7.13 1.98
CA ASN A 78 -14.43 6.42 2.81
C ASN A 78 -13.73 5.35 3.67
N PHE A 79 -12.78 4.61 3.08
CA PHE A 79 -12.06 3.57 3.80
C PHE A 79 -11.21 4.12 4.94
N LEU A 80 -10.53 5.25 4.73
CA LEU A 80 -9.61 5.86 5.69
C LEU A 80 -10.28 6.90 6.60
N THR A 81 -11.61 7.02 6.57
CA THR A 81 -12.32 7.95 7.45
C THR A 81 -12.02 7.61 8.92
N GLY A 82 -11.49 8.59 9.66
CA GLY A 82 -11.07 8.45 11.06
C GLY A 82 -9.58 8.12 11.27
N PHE A 83 -8.81 7.88 10.21
CA PHE A 83 -7.36 7.75 10.31
C PHE A 83 -6.67 9.11 10.36
N SER A 84 -5.67 9.22 11.23
CA SER A 84 -4.72 10.34 11.27
C SER A 84 -3.31 9.76 11.40
N GLY A 85 -2.35 10.31 10.66
CA GLY A 85 -0.99 9.77 10.62
C GLY A 85 -0.36 9.81 9.22
N TYR A 86 0.57 8.89 8.96
CA TYR A 86 1.33 8.83 7.73
C TYR A 86 0.77 7.80 6.75
N LEU A 87 0.43 8.24 5.55
CA LEU A 87 -0.03 7.38 4.47
C LEU A 87 1.02 7.28 3.36
N HIS A 88 1.68 6.14 3.25
CA HIS A 88 2.48 5.80 2.08
C HIS A 88 1.57 5.45 0.92
N CYS A 89 1.68 6.17 -0.18
CA CYS A 89 0.93 5.87 -1.40
C CYS A 89 1.78 6.14 -2.63
N ASP A 90 1.30 5.69 -3.78
CA ASP A 90 1.72 6.34 -5.02
C ASP A 90 1.17 7.79 -5.03
N GLN A 91 1.64 8.60 -5.98
CA GLN A 91 1.18 10.00 -6.05
C GLN A 91 -0.07 10.14 -6.91
N TYR A 92 -0.95 9.13 -6.92
CA TYR A 92 -2.23 9.22 -7.62
C TYR A 92 -3.08 10.34 -7.01
N PRO A 93 -3.65 11.25 -7.84
CA PRO A 93 -4.48 12.35 -7.36
C PRO A 93 -5.66 11.94 -6.47
N GLY A 94 -6.11 10.68 -6.53
CA GLY A 94 -7.17 10.15 -5.66
C GLY A 94 -6.84 10.22 -4.17
N TYR A 95 -5.55 10.14 -3.79
CA TYR A 95 -5.12 10.26 -2.40
C TYR A 95 -5.03 11.71 -1.92
N LEU A 96 -4.96 12.70 -2.82
CA LEU A 96 -4.72 14.11 -2.44
C LEU A 96 -5.83 14.68 -1.55
N ARG A 97 -7.06 14.19 -1.69
CA ARG A 97 -8.15 14.64 -0.81
C ARG A 97 -7.89 14.24 0.65
N LEU A 98 -7.21 13.12 0.91
CA LEU A 98 -6.95 12.63 2.26
C LEU A 98 -6.08 13.58 3.08
N SER A 99 -5.27 14.44 2.46
CA SER A 99 -4.49 15.44 3.22
C SER A 99 -5.36 16.45 3.96
N GLN A 100 -6.67 16.45 3.75
CA GLN A 100 -7.67 17.24 4.49
C GLN A 100 -8.12 16.57 5.80
N GLN A 101 -7.70 15.33 6.09
CA GLN A 101 -8.09 14.55 7.27
C GLN A 101 -6.92 14.37 8.28
N ASP A 102 -6.04 15.36 8.42
CA ASP A 102 -4.82 15.23 9.25
C ASP A 102 -3.91 14.05 8.83
N VAL A 103 -3.99 13.66 7.56
CA VAL A 103 -3.14 12.63 6.96
C VAL A 103 -1.94 13.27 6.26
N THR A 104 -0.74 12.85 6.66
CA THR A 104 0.51 13.21 5.98
C THR A 104 0.83 12.18 4.90
N LEU A 105 0.68 12.55 3.63
CA LEU A 105 1.05 11.70 2.50
C LEU A 105 2.58 11.55 2.39
N VAL A 106 3.07 10.31 2.31
CA VAL A 106 4.49 10.00 2.17
C VAL A 106 4.76 9.41 0.79
N GLY A 107 5.61 10.08 0.03
CA GLY A 107 5.83 9.77 -1.37
C GLY A 107 6.73 8.57 -1.63
N CYS A 108 6.39 7.78 -2.65
CA CYS A 108 7.18 6.63 -3.08
C CYS A 108 8.32 7.04 -4.03
N MET A 109 9.58 7.02 -3.54
CA MET A 109 10.76 7.33 -4.37
C MET A 109 11.02 6.27 -5.46
N ALA A 110 10.51 5.04 -5.29
CA ALA A 110 10.63 4.00 -6.31
C ALA A 110 9.88 4.38 -7.60
N HIS A 111 8.76 5.10 -7.49
CA HIS A 111 8.04 5.63 -8.65
C HIS A 111 8.79 6.76 -9.36
N ALA A 112 9.45 7.66 -8.61
CA ALA A 112 10.32 8.68 -9.20
C ALA A 112 11.46 8.02 -10.00
N ARG A 113 12.14 7.04 -9.39
CA ARG A 113 13.19 6.24 -10.03
C ARG A 113 12.70 5.53 -11.30
N ARG A 114 11.51 4.90 -11.24
CA ARG A 114 10.90 4.23 -12.41
C ARG A 114 10.68 5.22 -13.54
N LYS A 115 10.18 6.44 -13.27
CA LYS A 115 9.97 7.45 -14.33
C LYS A 115 11.25 7.88 -15.03
N PHE A 116 12.35 8.06 -14.30
CA PHE A 116 13.66 8.31 -14.92
C PHE A 116 14.16 7.10 -15.72
N ARG A 117 13.90 5.87 -15.26
CA ARG A 117 14.24 4.67 -16.03
C ARG A 117 13.42 4.57 -17.31
N ASP A 118 12.12 4.82 -17.25
CA ASP A 118 11.20 4.71 -18.39
C ASP A 118 11.45 5.79 -19.45
N SER A 119 12.16 6.87 -19.10
CA SER A 119 12.59 7.93 -20.01
C SER A 119 13.86 7.59 -20.79
N LEU A 120 14.61 6.56 -20.37
CA LEU A 120 15.75 6.07 -21.14
C LEU A 120 15.28 5.50 -22.50
N PRO A 121 16.07 5.67 -23.57
CA PRO A 121 15.79 5.02 -24.84
C PRO A 121 15.85 3.50 -24.68
N LYS A 122 15.00 2.79 -25.42
CA LYS A 122 15.06 1.30 -25.48
C LYS A 122 16.35 0.81 -26.13
N ASP A 123 16.89 1.61 -27.04
CA ASP A 123 18.14 1.33 -27.73
C ASP A 123 19.33 1.94 -26.97
N LYS A 124 20.17 1.09 -26.39
CA LYS A 124 21.28 1.48 -25.50
C LYS A 124 22.41 2.22 -26.22
N ALA A 125 22.49 2.12 -27.55
CA ALA A 125 23.50 2.79 -28.36
C ALA A 125 23.24 4.30 -28.52
N ARG A 126 22.02 4.77 -28.21
CA ARG A 126 21.63 6.18 -28.40
C ARG A 126 21.94 7.01 -27.14
N GLU A 127 23.23 7.25 -26.92
CA GLU A 127 23.70 8.15 -25.87
C GLU A 127 23.42 9.61 -26.27
N SER A 128 22.86 10.38 -25.34
CA SER A 128 22.50 11.79 -25.53
C SER A 128 22.51 12.49 -24.18
N ASP A 129 22.47 13.83 -24.19
CA ASP A 129 22.34 14.62 -22.96
C ASP A 129 21.11 14.22 -22.14
N ALA A 130 19.98 13.92 -22.79
CA ALA A 130 18.78 13.44 -22.12
C ALA A 130 18.99 12.08 -21.44
N THR A 131 19.70 11.16 -22.09
CA THR A 131 20.09 9.86 -21.52
C THR A 131 21.00 10.06 -20.30
N SER A 132 21.97 10.97 -20.37
CA SER A 132 22.86 11.30 -19.25
C SER A 132 22.09 11.89 -18.06
N VAL A 133 21.18 12.83 -18.31
CA VAL A 133 20.34 13.44 -17.27
C VAL A 133 19.39 12.42 -16.63
N ALA A 134 18.81 11.50 -17.40
CA ALA A 134 18.00 10.42 -16.86
C ALA A 134 18.82 9.48 -15.95
N LYS A 135 20.04 9.11 -16.37
CA LYS A 135 20.99 8.33 -15.55
C LYS A 135 21.35 9.04 -14.25
N GLN A 136 21.54 10.37 -14.26
CA GLN A 136 21.77 11.16 -13.05
C GLN A 136 20.58 11.11 -12.07
N GLY A 137 19.34 11.22 -12.57
CA GLY A 137 18.13 11.09 -11.75
C GLY A 137 18.02 9.70 -11.09
N ILE A 138 18.34 8.64 -11.84
CA ILE A 138 18.42 7.26 -11.31
C ILE A 138 19.52 7.17 -10.25
N HIS A 139 20.69 7.77 -10.48
CA HIS A 139 21.80 7.77 -9.54
C HIS A 139 21.44 8.41 -8.20
N TYR A 140 20.78 9.57 -8.20
CA TYR A 140 20.28 10.19 -6.96
C TYR A 140 19.35 9.25 -6.19
N CYS A 141 18.39 8.62 -6.89
CA CYS A 141 17.49 7.66 -6.25
C CYS A 141 18.26 6.47 -5.67
N ASP A 142 19.24 5.95 -6.40
CA ASP A 142 20.06 4.81 -5.98
C ASP A 142 20.91 5.13 -4.75
N GLN A 143 21.45 6.35 -4.65
CA GLN A 143 22.14 6.81 -3.44
C GLN A 143 21.20 6.83 -2.23
N MET A 144 19.98 7.36 -2.38
CA MET A 144 18.99 7.37 -1.30
C MET A 144 18.60 5.95 -0.86
N PHE A 145 18.36 5.04 -1.82
CA PHE A 145 18.07 3.64 -1.51
C PHE A 145 19.26 2.91 -0.86
N SER A 146 20.49 3.25 -1.25
CA SER A 146 21.71 2.67 -0.66
C SER A 146 21.87 3.08 0.81
N LEU A 147 21.62 4.36 1.12
CA LEU A 147 21.60 4.84 2.50
C LEU A 147 20.55 4.09 3.33
N GLU A 148 19.29 4.04 2.87
CA GLU A 148 18.21 3.34 3.57
C GLU A 148 18.50 1.84 3.75
N HIS A 149 19.14 1.20 2.75
CA HIS A 149 19.54 -0.20 2.86
C HIS A 149 20.61 -0.41 3.95
N SER A 150 21.58 0.50 4.06
CA SER A 150 22.61 0.45 5.11
C SER A 150 22.04 0.66 6.51
N TRP A 151 20.83 1.20 6.63
CA TRP A 151 20.12 1.50 7.88
C TRP A 151 18.97 0.52 8.18
N LYS A 152 18.89 -0.60 7.46
CA LYS A 152 17.75 -1.52 7.53
C LYS A 152 17.55 -2.15 8.92
N ASP A 153 18.64 -2.32 9.67
CA ASP A 153 18.70 -2.96 10.98
C ASP A 153 18.76 -1.95 12.15
N LEU A 154 18.81 -0.64 11.85
CA LEU A 154 18.77 0.42 12.87
C LEU A 154 17.38 0.54 13.51
N SER A 155 17.36 1.05 14.75
CA SER A 155 16.13 1.48 15.41
C SER A 155 15.45 2.61 14.63
N ALA A 156 14.18 2.90 14.92
CA ALA A 156 13.49 4.04 14.32
C ALA A 156 14.18 5.37 14.68
N GLU A 157 14.61 5.52 15.92
CA GLU A 157 15.29 6.71 16.44
C GLU A 157 16.66 6.92 15.79
N GLU A 158 17.45 5.85 15.64
CA GLU A 158 18.74 5.88 14.97
C GLU A 158 18.59 6.20 13.48
N ARG A 159 17.64 5.55 12.81
CA ARG A 159 17.32 5.82 11.40
C ARG A 159 16.87 7.27 11.21
N TYR A 160 16.06 7.81 12.13
CA TYR A 160 15.66 9.21 12.11
C TYR A 160 16.88 10.15 12.17
N LYS A 161 17.82 9.92 13.11
CA LYS A 161 19.05 10.72 13.21
C LYS A 161 19.87 10.67 11.92
N LYS A 162 20.08 9.46 11.38
CA LYS A 162 20.77 9.23 10.10
C LYS A 162 20.09 9.94 8.93
N ARG A 163 18.75 9.93 8.88
CA ARG A 163 17.99 10.68 7.88
C ARG A 163 18.22 12.18 7.98
N GLN A 164 18.28 12.74 9.19
CA GLN A 164 18.56 14.17 9.36
C GLN A 164 19.97 14.55 8.92
N SER A 165 20.99 13.74 9.27
CA SER A 165 22.38 14.07 8.97
C SER A 165 22.81 13.75 7.53
N GLU A 166 22.27 12.69 6.93
CA GLU A 166 22.75 12.16 5.64
C GLU A 166 21.69 12.25 4.53
N LEU A 167 20.47 11.76 4.77
CA LEU A 167 19.42 11.72 3.72
C LEU A 167 18.87 13.11 3.40
N LYS A 168 18.66 13.96 4.40
CA LYS A 168 18.08 15.31 4.23
C LYS A 168 18.95 16.21 3.33
N PRO A 169 20.29 16.30 3.52
CA PRO A 169 21.16 16.98 2.56
C PRO A 169 21.08 16.41 1.15
N LEU A 170 20.99 15.07 0.99
CA LEU A 170 20.89 14.42 -0.32
C LEU A 170 19.56 14.74 -1.02
N LEU A 171 18.44 14.69 -0.30
CA LEU A 171 17.13 15.08 -0.81
C LEU A 171 17.09 16.54 -1.23
N LYS A 172 17.72 17.45 -0.45
CA LYS A 172 17.83 18.86 -0.84
C LYS A 172 18.63 19.03 -2.13
N LYS A 173 19.80 18.37 -2.25
CA LYS A 173 20.61 18.38 -3.48
C LYS A 173 19.82 17.86 -4.69
N PHE A 174 19.06 16.78 -4.50
CA PHE A 174 18.20 16.22 -5.52
C PHE A 174 17.09 17.19 -5.94
N SER A 175 16.42 17.84 -4.98
CA SER A 175 15.41 18.87 -5.23
C SER A 175 15.97 20.04 -6.04
N ASP A 176 17.11 20.59 -5.61
CA ASP A 176 17.78 21.71 -6.31
C ASP A 176 18.20 21.30 -7.73
N TRP A 177 18.69 20.07 -7.89
CA TRP A 177 19.05 19.52 -9.19
C TRP A 177 17.82 19.37 -10.10
N CYS A 178 16.70 18.85 -9.58
CA CYS A 178 15.44 18.75 -10.33
C CYS A 178 14.97 20.12 -10.83
N TYR A 179 14.97 21.14 -9.96
CA TYR A 179 14.55 22.49 -10.32
C TYR A 179 15.45 23.10 -11.41
N LYS A 180 16.77 22.97 -11.27
CA LYS A 180 17.72 23.51 -12.26
C LYS A 180 17.62 22.80 -13.61
N LYS A 181 17.53 21.46 -13.60
CA LYS A 181 17.52 20.67 -14.84
C LYS A 181 16.17 20.72 -15.56
N SER A 182 15.05 20.85 -14.85
CA SER A 182 13.73 20.91 -15.48
C SER A 182 13.58 22.07 -16.47
N VAL A 183 14.28 23.19 -16.25
CA VAL A 183 14.26 24.36 -17.16
C VAL A 183 14.81 24.01 -18.56
N SER A 184 15.77 23.09 -18.62
CA SER A 184 16.44 22.66 -19.85
C SER A 184 15.77 21.47 -20.56
N VAL A 185 14.64 20.98 -20.04
CA VAL A 185 14.01 19.75 -20.53
C VAL A 185 12.60 20.05 -21.03
N LEU A 186 12.28 19.57 -22.23
CA LEU A 186 10.94 19.66 -22.79
C LEU A 186 9.92 18.97 -21.87
N PRO A 187 8.89 19.67 -21.37
CA PRO A 187 7.93 19.12 -20.41
C PRO A 187 7.12 17.93 -20.93
N SER A 188 6.86 17.85 -22.23
CA SER A 188 6.01 16.83 -22.86
C SER A 188 6.69 15.46 -23.03
N GLY A 189 8.02 15.39 -22.92
CA GLY A 189 8.77 14.15 -23.02
C GLY A 189 8.69 13.31 -21.74
N LYS A 190 9.02 12.01 -21.83
CA LYS A 190 9.09 11.13 -20.66
C LYS A 190 10.03 11.64 -19.57
N LEU A 191 11.15 12.26 -19.97
CA LEU A 191 12.09 12.87 -19.04
C LEU A 191 11.49 14.12 -18.36
N GLY A 192 10.79 14.96 -19.13
CA GLY A 192 10.02 16.09 -18.58
C GLY A 192 8.97 15.62 -17.57
N ALA A 193 8.23 14.56 -17.89
CA ALA A 193 7.26 13.95 -16.98
C ALA A 193 7.91 13.40 -15.69
N ALA A 194 9.15 12.89 -15.75
CA ALA A 194 9.90 12.48 -14.57
C ALA A 194 10.26 13.68 -13.67
N PHE A 195 10.74 14.78 -14.25
CA PHE A 195 11.02 16.01 -13.51
C PHE A 195 9.75 16.61 -12.89
N GLN A 196 8.68 16.75 -13.67
CA GLN A 196 7.40 17.26 -13.18
C GLN A 196 6.85 16.42 -12.02
N TYR A 197 6.94 15.09 -12.13
CA TYR A 197 6.58 14.21 -11.02
C TYR A 197 7.40 14.47 -9.76
N CYS A 198 8.71 14.68 -9.90
CA CYS A 198 9.57 14.96 -8.75
C CYS A 198 9.23 16.31 -8.10
N LEU A 199 9.07 17.35 -8.91
CA LEU A 199 8.78 18.71 -8.45
C LEU A 199 7.40 18.81 -7.78
N ASN A 200 6.37 18.21 -8.37
CA ASN A 200 4.99 18.26 -7.86
C ASN A 200 4.78 17.51 -6.55
N HIS A 201 5.74 16.67 -6.14
CA HIS A 201 5.61 15.77 -5.00
C HIS A 201 6.81 15.83 -4.04
N MET A 202 7.65 16.85 -4.19
CA MET A 202 8.87 16.99 -3.38
C MET A 202 8.57 17.11 -1.88
N ASP A 203 7.51 17.84 -1.53
CA ASP A 203 6.98 17.94 -0.17
C ASP A 203 6.70 16.55 0.45
N LYS A 204 6.10 15.65 -0.33
CA LYS A 204 5.75 14.29 0.11
C LYS A 204 6.97 13.37 0.17
N PHE A 205 7.98 13.57 -0.69
CA PHE A 205 9.25 12.86 -0.55
C PHE A 205 9.98 13.30 0.72
N MET A 206 9.93 14.58 1.07
CA MET A 206 10.55 15.12 2.28
C MET A 206 9.88 14.62 3.57
N ASN A 207 8.60 14.20 3.52
CA ASN A 207 7.89 13.64 4.67
C ASN A 207 8.55 12.37 5.25
N ILE A 208 9.37 11.65 4.47
CA ILE A 208 10.17 10.50 4.97
C ILE A 208 11.09 10.88 6.14
N LEU A 209 11.45 12.16 6.24
CA LEU A 209 12.33 12.71 7.28
C LEU A 209 11.59 12.96 8.61
N LYS A 210 10.26 12.89 8.64
CA LYS A 210 9.48 13.22 9.83
C LYS A 210 9.51 12.11 10.90
N ASP A 211 9.66 10.86 10.48
CA ASP A 211 9.60 9.71 11.36
C ASP A 211 10.46 8.56 10.83
N GLY A 212 11.25 7.92 11.69
CA GLY A 212 12.19 6.86 11.33
C GLY A 212 11.55 5.50 11.01
N ARG A 213 10.24 5.33 11.26
CA ARG A 213 9.46 4.12 10.92
C ARG A 213 8.98 4.11 9.47
N LEU A 214 8.92 5.28 8.83
CA LEU A 214 8.48 5.45 7.44
C LEU A 214 9.44 4.77 6.45
N GLU A 215 8.95 4.38 5.28
CA GLU A 215 9.72 3.68 4.24
C GLU A 215 9.91 4.54 2.96
N LEU A 216 11.12 4.57 2.39
CA LEU A 216 11.41 5.39 1.20
C LEU A 216 10.59 4.98 -0.06
N SER A 217 10.00 3.78 -0.04
CA SER A 217 9.11 3.30 -1.08
C SER A 217 7.83 2.70 -0.52
N ASN A 218 6.81 2.66 -1.37
CA ASN A 218 5.55 1.98 -1.11
C ASN A 218 5.56 0.51 -1.58
N ASN A 219 6.74 -0.10 -1.71
CA ASN A 219 6.90 -1.47 -2.23
C ASN A 219 6.22 -2.53 -1.35
N ARG A 220 5.82 -2.17 -0.12
CA ARG A 220 5.03 -3.03 0.77
C ARG A 220 3.62 -3.24 0.22
N ALA A 221 2.92 -2.16 -0.15
CA ALA A 221 1.61 -2.26 -0.79
C ALA A 221 1.71 -2.96 -2.15
N GLU A 222 2.69 -2.60 -2.98
CA GLU A 222 2.89 -3.25 -4.29
C GLU A 222 3.12 -4.77 -4.15
N ARG A 223 3.79 -5.22 -3.08
CA ARG A 223 3.99 -6.65 -2.79
C ARG A 223 2.69 -7.32 -2.32
N ALA A 224 1.93 -6.69 -1.44
CA ALA A 224 0.64 -7.23 -0.99
C ALA A 224 -0.37 -7.32 -2.15
N VAL A 225 -0.38 -6.34 -3.07
CA VAL A 225 -1.18 -6.38 -4.29
C VAL A 225 -0.82 -7.57 -5.18
N LYS A 226 0.48 -7.95 -5.25
CA LYS A 226 0.92 -9.06 -6.10
C LYS A 226 0.26 -10.39 -5.74
N GLU A 227 -0.10 -10.62 -4.48
CA GLU A 227 -0.82 -11.83 -4.08
C GLU A 227 -2.18 -11.93 -4.80
N ILE A 228 -2.94 -10.82 -4.84
CA ILE A 228 -4.16 -10.73 -5.64
C ILE A 228 -3.86 -10.95 -7.13
N VAL A 229 -2.79 -10.32 -7.65
CA VAL A 229 -2.41 -10.46 -9.06
C VAL A 229 -2.05 -11.90 -9.44
N MET A 230 -1.34 -12.61 -8.57
CA MET A 230 -0.99 -14.02 -8.76
C MET A 230 -2.22 -14.91 -8.64
N GLY A 231 -3.11 -14.65 -7.67
CA GLY A 231 -4.40 -15.32 -7.52
C GLY A 231 -5.27 -15.23 -8.78
N ARG A 232 -5.18 -14.12 -9.54
CA ARG A 232 -5.86 -14.00 -10.85
C ARG A 232 -5.40 -15.05 -11.86
N LYS A 233 -4.20 -15.62 -11.76
CA LYS A 233 -3.81 -16.72 -12.65
C LYS A 233 -4.62 -18.00 -12.37
N ASN A 234 -5.13 -18.14 -11.15
CA ASN A 234 -5.85 -19.32 -10.68
C ASN A 234 -7.38 -19.15 -10.73
N TRP A 235 -7.91 -17.97 -10.38
CA TRP A 235 -9.36 -17.72 -10.29
C TRP A 235 -9.88 -16.73 -11.35
N LEU A 236 -8.99 -16.14 -12.15
CA LEU A 236 -9.21 -15.28 -13.34
C LEU A 236 -10.02 -13.98 -13.16
N PHE A 237 -11.20 -14.04 -12.54
CA PHE A 237 -12.13 -12.92 -12.37
C PHE A 237 -13.16 -13.22 -11.28
N SER A 238 -13.86 -12.18 -10.82
CA SER A 238 -15.13 -12.37 -10.10
C SER A 238 -16.30 -12.27 -11.08
N GLN A 239 -17.31 -13.12 -10.91
CA GLN A 239 -18.54 -13.03 -11.71
C GLN A 239 -19.26 -11.70 -11.45
N SER A 240 -19.52 -11.38 -10.18
CA SER A 240 -20.27 -10.18 -9.77
C SER A 240 -19.48 -9.27 -8.83
N SER A 241 -19.94 -8.01 -8.68
CA SER A 241 -19.37 -7.04 -7.74
C SER A 241 -19.41 -7.55 -6.28
N THR A 242 -20.49 -8.22 -5.89
CA THR A 242 -20.60 -8.86 -4.57
C THR A 242 -19.57 -9.99 -4.40
N GLY A 243 -19.35 -10.80 -5.44
CA GLY A 243 -18.30 -11.81 -5.44
C GLY A 243 -16.89 -11.22 -5.31
N ALA A 244 -16.63 -10.06 -5.94
CA ALA A 244 -15.37 -9.34 -5.81
C ALA A 244 -15.17 -8.77 -4.40
N LYS A 245 -16.23 -8.24 -3.77
CA LYS A 245 -16.21 -7.81 -2.37
C LYS A 245 -15.92 -8.97 -1.42
N ALA A 246 -16.60 -10.10 -1.59
CA ALA A 246 -16.37 -11.31 -0.78
C ALA A 246 -14.92 -11.80 -0.91
N MET A 247 -14.37 -11.83 -2.14
CA MET A 247 -12.97 -12.17 -2.38
C MET A 247 -12.02 -11.23 -1.63
N ALA A 248 -12.25 -9.91 -1.72
CA ALA A 248 -11.41 -8.93 -1.04
C ALA A 248 -11.40 -9.14 0.49
N ILE A 249 -12.57 -9.41 1.08
CA ILE A 249 -12.70 -9.71 2.52
C ILE A 249 -11.94 -10.99 2.90
N ILE A 250 -12.15 -12.09 2.18
CA ILE A 250 -11.48 -13.37 2.46
C ILE A 250 -9.96 -13.20 2.38
N MET A 251 -9.47 -12.59 1.29
CA MET A 251 -8.04 -12.37 1.11
C MET A 251 -7.44 -11.49 2.19
N SER A 252 -8.19 -10.51 2.70
CA SER A 252 -7.76 -9.65 3.80
C SER A 252 -7.52 -10.46 5.07
N ILE A 253 -8.45 -11.34 5.40
CA ILE A 253 -8.38 -12.21 6.58
C ILE A 253 -7.21 -13.19 6.45
N LEU A 254 -7.05 -13.82 5.29
CA LEU A 254 -5.97 -14.79 5.04
C LEU A 254 -4.59 -14.13 5.03
N GLU A 255 -4.42 -12.98 4.37
CA GLU A 255 -3.12 -12.30 4.34
C GLU A 255 -2.77 -11.66 5.68
N THR A 256 -3.75 -11.12 6.40
CA THR A 256 -3.54 -10.67 7.79
C THR A 256 -3.09 -11.84 8.67
N ALA A 257 -3.76 -13.00 8.59
CA ALA A 257 -3.39 -14.20 9.36
C ALA A 257 -1.94 -14.64 9.09
N LYS A 258 -1.57 -14.74 7.81
CA LYS A 258 -0.21 -15.08 7.37
C LYS A 258 0.84 -14.11 7.91
N GLN A 259 0.57 -12.81 7.88
CA GLN A 259 1.49 -11.80 8.43
C GLN A 259 1.60 -11.85 9.96
N ASN A 260 0.64 -12.47 10.65
CA ASN A 260 0.67 -12.72 12.10
C ASN A 260 1.18 -14.15 12.43
N GLY A 261 1.76 -14.86 11.45
CA GLY A 261 2.39 -16.16 11.66
C GLY A 261 1.40 -17.33 11.83
N LEU A 262 0.17 -17.18 11.35
CA LEU A 262 -0.83 -18.25 11.38
C LEU A 262 -0.85 -19.06 10.08
N ASP A 263 -1.19 -20.33 10.19
CA ASP A 263 -1.65 -21.15 9.07
C ASP A 263 -3.01 -20.64 8.58
N GLN A 264 -3.06 -20.24 7.31
CA GLN A 264 -4.22 -19.61 6.69
C GLN A 264 -5.45 -20.54 6.68
N PHE A 265 -5.23 -21.85 6.49
CA PHE A 265 -6.30 -22.84 6.42
C PHE A 265 -6.86 -23.17 7.81
N LYS A 266 -6.00 -23.34 8.82
CA LYS A 266 -6.43 -23.51 10.21
C LYS A 266 -7.23 -22.30 10.67
N TYR A 267 -6.75 -21.09 10.38
CA TYR A 267 -7.43 -19.87 10.82
C TYR A 267 -8.80 -19.69 10.17
N ILE A 268 -8.92 -19.88 8.85
CA ILE A 268 -10.25 -19.75 8.22
C ILE A 268 -11.22 -20.81 8.75
N ASN A 269 -10.79 -22.05 8.95
CA ASN A 269 -11.64 -23.08 9.54
C ASN A 269 -12.02 -22.77 10.98
N TYR A 270 -11.10 -22.25 11.78
CA TYR A 270 -11.38 -21.79 13.14
C TYR A 270 -12.46 -20.71 13.14
N LEU A 271 -12.36 -19.72 12.25
CA LEU A 271 -13.38 -18.68 12.12
C LEU A 271 -14.74 -19.26 11.68
N LEU A 272 -14.75 -20.19 10.73
CA LEU A 272 -15.98 -20.82 10.24
C LEU A 272 -16.63 -21.76 11.28
N ASP A 273 -15.85 -22.32 12.20
CA ASP A 273 -16.35 -23.11 13.33
C ASP A 273 -16.90 -22.21 14.45
N LYS A 274 -16.19 -21.13 14.78
CA LYS A 274 -16.53 -20.31 15.97
C LYS A 274 -17.50 -19.18 15.69
N LEU A 275 -17.32 -18.39 14.63
CA LEU A 275 -18.14 -17.20 14.39
C LEU A 275 -19.64 -17.49 14.24
N PRO A 276 -20.10 -18.60 13.62
CA PRO A 276 -21.52 -18.91 13.57
C PRO A 276 -22.16 -19.18 14.93
N ASN A 277 -21.35 -19.53 15.92
CA ASN A 277 -21.78 -19.81 17.30
C ASN A 277 -21.64 -18.58 18.21
N GLU A 278 -21.17 -17.44 17.69
CA GLU A 278 -21.03 -16.20 18.46
C GLU A 278 -22.40 -15.50 18.59
N PRO A 279 -22.88 -15.22 19.81
CA PRO A 279 -24.20 -14.59 20.01
C PRO A 279 -24.39 -13.23 19.33
N SER A 280 -23.31 -12.45 19.12
CA SER A 280 -23.38 -11.19 18.40
C SER A 280 -22.06 -10.87 17.69
N LEU A 281 -22.15 -10.72 16.38
CA LEU A 281 -21.05 -10.27 15.51
C LEU A 281 -21.06 -8.75 15.29
N LEU A 282 -21.95 -8.02 15.97
CA LEU A 282 -21.97 -6.56 16.01
C LEU A 282 -21.20 -6.01 17.21
N ASP A 283 -20.92 -6.86 18.20
CA ASP A 283 -20.14 -6.50 19.37
C ASP A 283 -18.64 -6.60 19.06
N ASN A 284 -18.01 -5.43 18.95
CA ASN A 284 -16.60 -5.32 18.71
C ASN A 284 -15.75 -6.06 19.76
N GLN A 285 -16.09 -6.00 21.05
CA GLN A 285 -15.26 -6.63 22.10
C GLN A 285 -15.20 -8.14 21.93
N ARG A 286 -16.32 -8.76 21.55
CA ARG A 286 -16.37 -10.20 21.24
C ARG A 286 -15.50 -10.56 20.04
N LEU A 287 -15.48 -9.71 19.01
CA LEU A 287 -14.63 -9.91 17.83
C LEU A 287 -13.13 -9.88 18.13
N GLU A 288 -12.69 -9.29 19.26
CA GLU A 288 -11.27 -9.27 19.66
C GLU A 288 -10.70 -10.67 19.89
N ALA A 289 -11.51 -11.58 20.41
CA ALA A 289 -11.12 -12.96 20.66
C ALA A 289 -10.85 -13.77 19.38
N TYR A 290 -11.21 -13.22 18.22
CA TYR A 290 -11.03 -13.82 16.91
C TYR A 290 -9.98 -13.11 16.08
N LEU A 291 -9.35 -12.05 16.59
CA LEU A 291 -8.29 -11.35 15.86
C LEU A 291 -7.04 -12.24 15.75
N PRO A 292 -6.24 -12.09 14.68
CA PRO A 292 -5.10 -12.97 14.42
C PRO A 292 -4.07 -13.02 15.56
N TRP A 293 -3.94 -11.97 16.34
CA TRP A 293 -3.00 -11.88 17.46
C TRP A 293 -3.59 -12.28 18.82
N SER A 294 -4.86 -12.67 18.88
CA SER A 294 -5.47 -13.13 20.12
C SER A 294 -4.87 -14.47 20.56
N GLU A 295 -4.76 -14.66 21.88
CA GLU A 295 -4.07 -15.82 22.47
C GLU A 295 -4.66 -17.15 21.99
N ASN A 296 -5.99 -17.29 22.02
CA ASN A 296 -6.65 -18.51 21.56
C ASN A 296 -6.44 -18.77 20.07
N VAL A 297 -6.51 -17.74 19.22
CA VAL A 297 -6.23 -17.92 17.78
C VAL A 297 -4.79 -18.35 17.58
N GLN A 298 -3.83 -17.71 18.24
CA GLN A 298 -2.41 -18.04 18.17
C GLN A 298 -2.11 -19.47 18.64
N LEU A 299 -2.83 -19.96 19.65
CA LEU A 299 -2.69 -21.33 20.14
C LEU A 299 -3.17 -22.38 19.13
N HIS A 300 -4.31 -22.15 18.47
CA HIS A 300 -4.96 -23.15 17.63
C HIS A 300 -4.57 -23.06 16.14
N CYS A 301 -4.08 -21.90 15.68
CA CYS A 301 -3.94 -21.62 14.25
C CYS A 301 -2.49 -21.42 13.77
N LYS A 302 -1.47 -21.65 14.60
CA LYS A 302 -0.06 -21.69 14.16
C LYS A 302 0.29 -22.96 13.40
#